data_AF-A0A1G0X190-F1
#
_entry.id   AF-A0A1G0X190-F1
#
_cell.length_a   1.000
_cell.length_b   1.000
_cell.length_c   1.000
_cell.angle_alpha   90.00
_cell.angle_beta   90.00
_cell.angle_gamma   90.00
#
_symmetry.space_group_name_H-M   'P 1'
#
loop_
_entity.id
_entity.type
_entity.pdbx_description
1 polymer ?
#
loop_
_entity_poly.entity_id
_entity_poly.type
_entity_poly.pdbx_seq_one_letter_code
_entity_poly.pdbx_strand_id
1 'polypeptide(L)'
;MKQQLKAKAHALKPVVLLGSKGLTDAVLNEIDIALTAHELIKIKLKGQDKAARSVTISKICQTLEATLIQCIGLTAILYRNNI
;
A
#
# COMPACT_ATOMS: atom_id res chain seq x y z
N MET A 1 -9.95 -13.76 -8.31
CA MET A 1 -9.12 -12.54 -8.43
C MET A 1 -8.57 -12.03 -7.09
N LYS A 2 -9.37 -11.44 -6.18
CA LYS A 2 -8.83 -10.90 -4.89
C LYS A 2 -8.16 -11.96 -3.99
N GLN A 3 -8.67 -13.19 -3.91
CA GLN A 3 -8.03 -14.27 -3.12
C GLN A 3 -6.65 -14.68 -3.66
N GLN A 4 -6.45 -14.72 -4.98
CA GLN A 4 -5.16 -15.04 -5.60
C GLN A 4 -4.12 -13.95 -5.31
N LEU A 5 -4.53 -12.66 -5.36
CA LEU A 5 -3.66 -11.54 -5.00
C LEU A 5 -3.30 -11.57 -3.50
N LYS A 6 -4.24 -11.96 -2.62
CA LYS A 6 -3.95 -12.15 -1.20
C LYS A 6 -2.92 -13.26 -0.96
N ALA A 7 -3.06 -14.40 -1.65
CA ALA A 7 -2.12 -15.51 -1.54
C ALA A 7 -0.72 -15.11 -2.03
N LYS A 8 -0.61 -14.47 -3.20
CA LYS A 8 0.67 -13.93 -3.72
C LYS A 8 1.27 -12.92 -2.75
N ALA A 9 0.44 -12.02 -2.23
CA ALA A 9 0.91 -11.02 -1.28
C ALA A 9 1.41 -11.65 0.01
N HIS A 10 0.85 -12.76 0.51
CA HIS A 10 1.25 -13.35 1.80
C HIS A 10 2.77 -13.60 1.91
N ALA A 11 3.41 -14.04 0.82
CA ALA A 11 4.86 -14.27 0.74
C ALA A 11 5.70 -12.98 0.61
N LEU A 12 5.10 -11.86 0.20
CA LEU A 12 5.81 -10.59 0.02
C LEU A 12 6.21 -10.00 1.38
N LYS A 13 7.40 -9.39 1.42
CA LYS A 13 7.80 -8.50 2.52
C LYS A 13 7.30 -7.08 2.23
N PRO A 14 7.02 -6.26 3.26
CA PRO A 14 6.70 -4.85 3.04
C PRO A 14 7.87 -4.15 2.35
N VAL A 15 7.59 -3.50 1.22
CA VAL A 15 8.60 -2.78 0.42
C VAL A 15 8.66 -1.30 0.78
N VAL A 16 7.56 -0.73 1.30
CA VAL A 16 7.51 0.66 1.78
C VAL A 16 7.07 0.71 3.25
N LEU A 17 7.72 1.57 4.03
CA LEU A 17 7.48 1.78 5.45
C LEU A 17 7.12 3.25 5.70
N LEU A 18 5.87 3.53 6.07
CA LEU A 18 5.47 4.84 6.55
C LEU A 18 5.87 4.98 8.02
N GLY A 19 6.74 5.95 8.27
CA GLY A 19 7.14 6.36 9.62
C GLY A 19 6.16 7.34 10.26
N SER A 20 6.57 7.93 11.38
CA SER A 20 5.77 8.88 12.17
C SER A 20 5.41 10.19 11.44
N LYS A 21 6.13 10.54 10.37
CA LYS A 21 5.79 11.68 9.50
C LYS A 21 4.59 11.41 8.57
N GLY A 22 4.07 10.18 8.54
CA GLY A 22 2.90 9.82 7.74
C GLY A 22 3.19 9.75 6.24
N LEU A 23 2.19 10.11 5.43
CA LEU A 23 2.29 10.14 3.97
C LEU A 23 2.92 11.47 3.53
N THR A 24 4.12 11.38 2.97
CA THR A 24 4.82 12.51 2.33
C THR A 24 4.94 12.25 0.82
N ASP A 25 5.26 13.29 0.04
CA ASP A 25 5.42 13.15 -1.41
C ASP A 25 6.53 12.17 -1.78
N ALA A 26 7.63 12.14 -1.01
CA ALA A 26 8.70 11.16 -1.18
C ALA A 26 8.20 9.72 -1.00
N VAL A 27 7.40 9.47 0.04
CA VAL A 27 6.82 8.14 0.27
C VAL A 27 5.80 7.80 -0.81
N LEU A 28 5.00 8.76 -1.25
CA LEU A 28 4.03 8.54 -2.31
C LEU A 28 4.73 8.16 -3.63
N ASN A 29 5.85 8.81 -3.94
CA ASN A 29 6.70 8.47 -5.09
C ASN A 29 7.35 7.08 -4.95
N GLU A 30 7.82 6.70 -3.76
CA GLU A 30 8.32 5.34 -3.52
C GLU A 30 7.24 4.27 -3.73
N ILE A 31 6.01 4.54 -3.26
CA ILE A 31 4.87 3.64 -3.46
C ILE A 31 4.57 3.52 -4.96
N ASP A 32 4.61 4.62 -5.70
CA ASP A 32 4.39 4.63 -7.13
C ASP A 32 5.42 3.79 -7.90
N ILE A 33 6.71 3.99 -7.62
CA ILE A 33 7.81 3.21 -8.21
C ILE A 33 7.63 1.72 -7.89
N ALA A 34 7.30 1.38 -6.65
CA ALA A 34 7.09 0.00 -6.24
C ALA A 34 5.87 -0.64 -6.91
N LEU A 35 4.77 0.11 -7.08
CA LEU A 35 3.59 -0.34 -7.81
C LEU A 35 3.89 -0.53 -9.30
N THR A 36 4.67 0.34 -9.93
CA THR A 36 5.11 0.18 -11.33
C THR A 36 5.98 -1.07 -11.50
N ALA A 37 6.88 -1.35 -10.56
CA ALA A 37 7.82 -2.45 -10.69
C ALA A 37 7.21 -3.83 -10.40
N HIS A 38 6.20 -3.89 -9.52
CA HIS A 38 5.71 -5.17 -8.99
C HIS A 38 4.20 -5.38 -9.14
N GLU A 39 3.44 -4.36 -9.51
CA GLU A 39 1.97 -4.30 -9.58
C GLU A 39 1.26 -4.53 -8.23
N LEU A 40 1.73 -5.46 -7.41
CA LEU A 40 1.22 -5.87 -6.11
C LEU A 40 2.29 -5.65 -5.04
N ILE A 41 2.03 -4.77 -4.08
CA ILE A 41 2.99 -4.45 -3.02
C ILE A 41 2.36 -4.52 -1.63
N LYS A 42 3.23 -4.68 -0.62
CA LYS A 42 2.89 -4.50 0.79
C LYS A 42 3.52 -3.21 1.31
N ILE A 43 2.71 -2.39 1.97
CA ILE A 43 3.19 -1.22 2.68
C ILE A 43 2.87 -1.35 4.17
N LYS A 44 3.73 -0.80 5.03
CA LYS A 44 3.54 -0.83 6.48
C LYS A 44 3.37 0.58 7.01
N LEU A 45 2.22 0.86 7.62
CA LEU A 45 1.84 2.15 8.17
C LEU A 45 2.02 2.15 9.69
N LYS A 46 3.21 2.53 10.18
CA LYS A 46 3.48 2.67 11.62
C LYS A 46 3.03 4.06 12.12
N GLY A 47 2.67 4.14 13.40
CA GLY A 47 2.41 5.43 14.06
C GLY A 47 1.07 6.10 13.73
N GLN A 48 0.21 5.46 12.93
CA GLN A 48 -1.14 5.97 12.64
C GLN A 48 -2.22 5.12 13.30
N ASP A 49 -3.21 5.80 13.90
CA ASP A 49 -4.43 5.16 14.37
C ASP A 49 -5.23 4.54 13.20
N LYS A 50 -6.28 3.77 13.53
CA LYS A 50 -7.06 3.04 12.53
C LYS A 50 -7.77 3.97 11.53
N ALA A 51 -8.24 5.14 11.98
CA ALA A 51 -8.95 6.09 11.14
C ALA A 51 -7.99 6.82 10.20
N ALA A 52 -6.90 7.37 10.74
CA ALA A 52 -5.87 8.07 9.97
C ALA A 52 -5.21 7.16 8.91
N ARG A 53 -5.02 5.88 9.25
CA ARG A 53 -4.53 4.86 8.31
C ARG A 53 -5.48 4.63 7.15
N SER A 54 -6.78 4.49 7.43
CA SER A 54 -7.79 4.27 6.39
C SER A 54 -7.84 5.46 5.42
N VAL A 55 -7.80 6.69 5.95
CA VAL A 55 -7.72 7.92 5.14
C VAL A 55 -6.45 7.95 4.30
N THR A 56 -5.29 7.61 4.89
CA THR A 56 -4.01 7.56 4.18
C THR A 56 -4.04 6.56 3.03
N ILE A 57 -4.53 5.34 3.27
CA ILE A 57 -4.64 4.30 2.24
C ILE A 57 -5.59 4.76 1.12
N SER A 58 -6.75 5.32 1.46
CA SER A 58 -7.68 5.85 0.46
C SER A 58 -7.04 6.93 -0.40
N LYS A 59 -6.28 7.85 0.21
CA LYS A 59 -5.56 8.90 -0.52
C LYS A 59 -4.52 8.31 -1.48
N ILE A 60 -3.72 7.34 -1.03
CA ILE A 60 -2.75 6.64 -1.89
C ILE A 60 -3.46 5.96 -3.08
N CYS A 61 -4.53 5.23 -2.81
CA CYS A 61 -5.31 4.53 -3.84
C CYS A 61 -5.88 5.50 -4.89
N GLN A 62 -6.40 6.65 -4.44
CA GLN A 62 -6.93 7.69 -5.34
C GLN A 62 -5.82 8.36 -6.17
N THR A 63 -4.68 8.69 -5.55
CA THR A 63 -3.60 9.41 -6.24
C THR A 63 -2.83 8.52 -7.22
N LEU A 64 -2.64 7.24 -6.90
CA LEU A 64 -1.83 6.31 -7.70
C LEU A 64 -2.66 5.34 -8.54
N GLU A 65 -3.98 5.55 -8.59
CA GLU A 65 -4.94 4.65 -9.26
C GLU A 65 -4.79 3.18 -8.82
N ALA A 66 -4.47 3.00 -7.54
CA ALA A 66 -4.25 1.70 -6.94
C ALA A 66 -5.50 1.21 -6.22
N THR A 67 -5.62 -0.11 -6.09
CA THR A 67 -6.70 -0.80 -5.39
C THR A 67 -6.18 -1.40 -4.09
N LEU A 68 -6.89 -1.11 -2.98
CA LEU A 68 -6.68 -1.79 -1.72
C LEU A 68 -7.21 -3.23 -1.81
N ILE A 69 -6.32 -4.21 -1.71
CA ILE A 69 -6.67 -5.63 -1.69
C ILE A 69 -7.03 -6.10 -0.29
N GLN A 70 -6.24 -5.68 0.71
CA GLN A 70 -6.44 -6.04 2.10
C GLN A 70 -5.66 -5.10 3.03
N CYS A 71 -6.18 -4.86 4.23
CA CYS A 71 -5.43 -4.27 5.33
C CYS A 71 -5.45 -5.26 6.51
N ILE A 72 -4.27 -5.60 7.05
CA ILE A 72 -4.11 -6.50 8.19
C ILE A 72 -3.22 -5.81 9.21
N GLY A 73 -3.82 -5.40 10.34
CA GLY A 73 -3.12 -4.59 11.33
C GLY A 73 -2.52 -3.35 10.67
N LEU A 74 -1.22 -3.13 10.85
CA LEU A 74 -0.47 -1.99 10.30
C LEU A 74 -0.01 -2.19 8.85
N THR A 75 -0.38 -3.28 8.19
CA THR A 75 0.08 -3.59 6.82
C THR A 75 -1.07 -3.48 5.84
N ALA A 76 -0.86 -2.78 4.73
CA ALA A 76 -1.80 -2.70 3.62
C ALA A 76 -1.21 -3.36 2.37
N ILE A 77 -2.06 -4.05 1.62
CA ILE A 77 -1.75 -4.71 0.36
C ILE A 77 -2.41 -3.90 -0.75
N LEU A 78 -1.59 -3.31 -1.61
CA LEU A 78 -2.03 -2.46 -2.71
C LEU A 78 -1.73 -3.16 -4.03
N TYR A 79 -2.62 -2.98 -5.00
CA TYR A 79 -2.47 -3.51 -6.35
C TYR A 79 -2.80 -2.43 -7.38
N ARG A 80 -1.96 -2.26 -8.40
CA ARG A 80 -2.25 -1.46 -9.58
C ARG A 80 -2.15 -2.35 -10.82
N ASN A 81 -3.15 -2.25 -11.69
CA ASN A 81 -3.09 -2.90 -12.99
C ASN A 81 -2.42 -1.93 -13.96
N ASN A 82 -1.17 -2.20 -14.35
CA ASN A 82 -0.49 -1.42 -15.38
C ASN A 82 -0.97 -1.95 -16.74
N ILE A 83 -1.97 -1.30 -17.33
CA ILE A 83 -2.41 -1.59 -18.71
C ILE A 83 -1.67 -0.63 -19.66
#